data_AF-A0A660A7P0-F1
#
_entry.id   AF-A0A660A7P0-F1
#
_cell.length_a   1.000
_cell.length_b   1.000
_cell.length_c   1.000
_cell.angle_alpha   90.00
_cell.angle_beta   90.00
_cell.angle_gamma   90.00
#
_symmetry.space_group_name_H-M   'P 1'
#
loop_
_entity.id
_entity.type
_entity.pdbx_description
1 polymer ?
#
loop_
_entity_poly.entity_id
_entity_poly.type
_entity_poly.pdbx_seq_one_letter_code
_entity_poly.pdbx_strand_id
1 'polypeptide(L)'
;LPMVDLPKILQQLQTTLLNEIDFRNEAKYMDEFAQYNQDIPCVGVPKVYPEFTTPHLIVEEYIPGVRINQYAVLQEAGYDLADIGQKLMLSFIKQVFKDGFFHGDPHPGNLFIYEGKIYFIDFGIMGELETGFRMSLNDMLSSFT
;
A
#
# COMPACT_ATOMS: atom_id res chain seq x y z
N LEU A 1 20.99 27.40 4.41
CA LEU A 1 20.24 26.26 3.82
C LEU A 1 21.26 25.46 3.03
N PRO A 2 21.44 24.15 3.28
CA PRO A 2 22.37 23.35 2.48
C PRO A 2 21.96 23.52 1.02
N MET A 3 22.97 23.77 0.18
CA MET A 3 22.78 24.11 -1.22
C MET A 3 22.03 22.97 -1.90
N VAL A 4 20.77 23.21 -2.25
CA VAL A 4 19.91 22.22 -2.90
C VAL A 4 20.52 21.85 -4.24
N ASP A 5 20.87 20.58 -4.43
CA ASP A 5 21.39 20.05 -5.69
C ASP A 5 20.22 19.90 -6.69
N LEU A 6 19.96 20.99 -7.42
CA LEU A 6 18.85 21.08 -8.36
C LEU A 6 18.92 20.02 -9.47
N PRO A 7 20.08 19.71 -10.09
CA PRO A 7 20.21 18.59 -11.01
C PRO A 7 19.77 17.25 -10.42
N LYS A 8 20.20 16.95 -9.18
CA LYS A 8 19.82 15.70 -8.51
C LYS A 8 18.32 15.62 -8.26
N ILE A 9 17.70 16.70 -7.82
CA ILE A 9 16.24 16.77 -7.64
C ILE A 9 15.51 16.57 -8.97
N LEU A 10 15.98 17.22 -10.04
CA LEU A 10 15.35 17.11 -11.35
C LEU A 10 15.40 15.67 -11.86
N GLN A 11 16.54 14.98 -11.66
CA GLN A 11 16.70 13.58 -12.06
C GLN A 11 15.79 12.64 -11.24
N GLN A 12 15.65 12.88 -9.93
CA GLN A 12 14.72 12.13 -9.09
C GLN A 12 13.28 12.34 -9.55
N LEU A 13 12.86 13.59 -9.78
CA LEU A 13 11.52 13.90 -10.28
C LEU A 13 11.24 13.22 -11.62
N GLN A 14 12.18 13.29 -12.57
CA GLN A 14 12.04 12.61 -13.86
C GLN A 14 11.86 11.10 -13.69
N THR A 15 12.66 10.48 -12.83
CA THR A 15 12.59 9.03 -12.57
C THR A 15 11.25 8.65 -11.94
N THR A 16 10.80 9.41 -10.94
CA THR A 16 9.51 9.20 -10.29
C THR A 16 8.36 9.32 -11.29
N LEU A 17 8.33 10.39 -12.08
CA LEU A 17 7.29 10.60 -13.09
C LEU A 17 7.26 9.48 -14.14
N LEU A 18 8.42 9.02 -14.61
CA LEU A 18 8.49 7.91 -15.56
C LEU A 18 7.99 6.59 -14.97
N ASN A 19 8.17 6.38 -13.67
CA ASN A 19 7.64 5.20 -12.98
C ASN A 19 6.12 5.29 -12.78
N GLU A 20 5.61 6.49 -12.46
CA GLU A 20 4.18 6.75 -12.24
C GLU A 20 3.33 6.61 -13.52
N ILE A 21 3.89 6.91 -14.70
CA ILE A 21 3.14 6.82 -15.97
C ILE A 21 3.07 5.40 -16.56
N ASP A 22 3.75 4.42 -15.98
CA ASP A 22 3.72 3.02 -16.45
C ASP A 22 3.00 2.13 -15.43
N PHE A 23 1.70 1.92 -15.62
CA PHE A 23 0.87 1.12 -14.72
C PHE A 23 1.26 -0.36 -14.63
N ARG A 24 2.19 -0.84 -15.46
CA ARG A 24 2.78 -2.16 -15.27
C ARG A 24 3.64 -2.21 -14.01
N ASN A 25 4.15 -1.08 -13.54
CA ASN A 25 4.85 -0.99 -12.26
C ASN A 25 3.87 -1.15 -11.10
N GLU A 26 2.75 -0.44 -11.14
CA GLU A 26 1.67 -0.59 -10.16
C GLU A 26 1.16 -2.04 -10.09
N ALA A 27 0.91 -2.67 -11.24
CA ALA A 27 0.55 -4.09 -11.31
C ALA A 27 1.56 -5.02 -10.61
N LYS A 28 2.86 -4.76 -10.77
CA LYS A 28 3.90 -5.53 -10.06
C LYS A 28 3.85 -5.29 -8.56
N TYR A 29 3.65 -4.05 -8.15
CA TYR A 29 3.54 -3.72 -6.72
C TYR A 29 2.32 -4.38 -6.06
N MET A 30 1.20 -4.50 -6.78
CA MET A 30 0.04 -5.28 -6.34
C MET A 30 0.40 -6.74 -6.09
N ASP A 31 1.05 -7.39 -7.07
CA ASP A 31 1.46 -8.78 -6.96
C ASP A 31 2.44 -9.01 -5.80
N GLU A 32 3.41 -8.10 -5.63
CA GLU A 32 4.38 -8.15 -4.55
C GLU A 32 3.72 -7.93 -3.18
N PHE A 33 2.83 -6.95 -3.06
CA PHE A 33 2.07 -6.73 -1.83
C PHE A 33 1.18 -7.92 -1.48
N ALA A 34 0.57 -8.56 -2.48
CA ALA A 34 -0.22 -9.77 -2.29
C ALA A 34 0.65 -10.92 -1.74
N GLN A 35 1.88 -11.09 -2.25
CA GLN A 35 2.83 -12.08 -1.74
C GLN A 35 3.22 -11.80 -0.28
N TYR A 36 3.54 -10.55 0.07
CA TYR A 36 3.85 -10.17 1.45
C TYR A 36 2.68 -10.42 2.42
N ASN A 37 1.44 -10.48 1.93
CA ASN A 37 0.24 -10.61 2.75
C ASN A 37 -0.54 -11.92 2.54
N GLN A 38 0.03 -12.91 1.85
CA GLN A 38 -0.62 -14.21 1.59
C GLN A 38 -1.10 -14.92 2.87
N ASP A 39 -0.38 -14.74 3.98
CA ASP A 39 -0.66 -15.36 5.28
C ASP A 39 -1.44 -14.43 6.24
N ILE A 40 -1.90 -13.26 5.75
CA ILE A 40 -2.61 -12.26 6.55
C ILE A 40 -4.11 -12.31 6.20
N PRO A 41 -4.96 -12.97 7.00
CA PRO A 41 -6.35 -13.26 6.59
C PRO A 41 -7.22 -12.02 6.39
N CYS A 42 -6.88 -10.91 7.03
CA CYS A 42 -7.65 -9.66 7.02
C CYS A 42 -7.18 -8.65 5.97
N VAL A 43 -6.17 -8.96 5.15
CA VAL A 43 -5.69 -8.09 4.07
C VAL A 43 -6.03 -8.72 2.73
N GLY A 44 -6.50 -7.90 1.79
CA GLY A 44 -6.82 -8.29 0.43
C GLY A 44 -6.16 -7.37 -0.59
N VAL A 45 -5.88 -7.95 -1.76
CA VAL A 45 -5.41 -7.23 -2.95
C VAL A 45 -6.22 -7.77 -4.13
N PRO A 46 -6.77 -6.92 -5.00
CA PRO A 46 -7.39 -7.36 -6.24
C PRO A 46 -6.40 -8.16 -7.09
N LYS A 47 -6.88 -9.25 -7.69
CA LYS A 47 -6.07 -9.95 -8.69
C LYS A 47 -5.88 -9.06 -9.93
N VAL A 48 -4.64 -8.87 -10.38
CA VAL A 48 -4.34 -8.21 -11.67
C VAL A 48 -4.55 -9.19 -12.82
N TYR A 49 -4.97 -8.68 -13.98
CA TYR A 49 -5.04 -9.41 -15.25
C TYR A 49 -3.96 -8.92 -16.23
N PRO A 50 -2.74 -9.49 -16.20
CA PRO A 50 -1.60 -8.99 -16.96
C PRO A 50 -1.81 -8.97 -18.47
N GLU A 51 -2.66 -9.86 -18.99
CA GLU A 51 -3.01 -9.95 -20.40
C GLU A 51 -3.80 -8.73 -20.92
N PHE A 52 -4.43 -7.97 -20.02
CA PHE A 52 -5.18 -6.77 -20.33
C PHE A 52 -4.52 -5.48 -19.81
N THR A 53 -3.43 -5.61 -19.05
CA THR A 53 -2.67 -4.48 -18.49
C THR A 53 -1.62 -3.99 -19.49
N THR A 54 -1.56 -2.67 -19.66
CA THR A 54 -0.62 -1.94 -20.53
C THR A 54 0.05 -0.82 -19.73
N PRO A 55 1.03 -0.09 -20.29
CA PRO A 55 1.60 1.05 -19.58
C PRO A 55 0.57 2.12 -19.17
N HIS A 56 -0.56 2.22 -19.87
CA HIS A 56 -1.56 3.28 -19.66
C HIS A 56 -2.94 2.76 -19.22
N LEU A 57 -3.06 1.45 -18.95
CA LEU A 57 -4.27 0.85 -18.42
C LEU A 57 -3.93 -0.33 -17.51
N ILE A 58 -4.46 -0.34 -16.29
CA ILE A 58 -4.45 -1.51 -15.42
C ILE A 58 -5.83 -2.16 -15.40
N VAL A 59 -5.88 -3.49 -15.44
CA VAL A 59 -7.11 -4.27 -15.31
C VAL A 59 -6.95 -5.21 -14.13
N GLU A 60 -7.88 -5.10 -13.18
CA GLU A 60 -7.86 -5.83 -11.91
C GLU A 60 -9.24 -6.40 -11.56
N GLU A 61 -9.28 -7.26 -10.55
CA GLU A 61 -10.49 -7.84 -10.00
C GLU A 61 -11.38 -6.76 -9.37
N TYR A 62 -12.66 -6.81 -9.72
CA TYR A 62 -13.64 -5.94 -9.09
C TYR A 62 -13.98 -6.44 -7.68
N ILE A 63 -13.74 -5.60 -6.66
CA ILE A 63 -14.08 -5.88 -5.27
C ILE A 63 -15.41 -5.18 -4.92
N PRO A 64 -16.52 -5.91 -4.70
CA PRO A 64 -17.83 -5.32 -4.37
C PRO A 64 -17.92 -4.93 -2.88
N GLY A 65 -16.91 -4.18 -2.40
CA GLY A 65 -16.78 -3.77 -1.00
C GLY A 65 -17.39 -2.41 -0.66
N VAL A 66 -17.40 -2.11 0.63
CA VAL A 66 -17.79 -0.79 1.18
C VAL A 66 -16.52 0.01 1.44
N ARG A 67 -16.46 1.29 1.02
CA ARG A 67 -15.29 2.14 1.31
C ARG A 67 -15.07 2.26 2.82
N ILE A 68 -13.81 2.24 3.26
CA ILE A 68 -13.47 2.24 4.68
C ILE A 68 -13.97 3.48 5.45
N ASN A 69 -14.23 4.58 4.75
CA ASN A 69 -14.74 5.83 5.32
C ASN A 69 -16.28 5.91 5.40
N GLN A 70 -17.02 4.91 4.92
CA GLN A 70 -18.48 4.85 5.02
C GLN A 70 -18.90 4.21 6.34
N TYR A 71 -18.57 4.86 7.46
CA TYR A 71 -18.72 4.32 8.81
C TYR A 71 -20.13 3.81 9.13
N ALA A 72 -21.17 4.55 8.76
CA ALA A 72 -22.56 4.15 9.01
C ALA A 72 -22.93 2.84 8.29
N VAL A 73 -22.54 2.71 7.01
CA VAL A 73 -22.79 1.51 6.20
C VAL A 73 -22.04 0.31 6.78
N LEU A 74 -20.79 0.51 7.22
CA LEU A 74 -19.99 -0.54 7.84
C LEU A 74 -20.61 -1.01 9.15
N GLN A 75 -21.06 -0.10 10.00
CA GLN A 75 -21.71 -0.42 11.27
C GLN A 75 -23.05 -1.15 11.05
N GLU A 76 -23.86 -0.70 10.09
CA GLU A 76 -25.12 -1.37 9.70
C GLU A 76 -24.87 -2.78 9.15
N ALA A 77 -23.76 -2.98 8.43
CA ALA A 77 -23.32 -4.29 7.96
C ALA A 77 -22.69 -5.17 9.06
N GLY A 78 -22.60 -4.68 10.30
CA GLY A 78 -22.12 -5.43 11.47
C GLY A 78 -20.60 -5.41 11.66
N TYR A 79 -19.86 -4.54 10.97
CA TYR A 79 -18.43 -4.40 11.17
C TYR A 79 -18.10 -3.57 12.41
N ASP A 80 -17.05 -3.99 13.13
CA ASP A 80 -16.46 -3.21 14.22
C ASP A 80 -15.38 -2.26 13.67
N LEU A 81 -15.63 -0.96 13.77
CA LEU A 81 -14.72 0.08 13.30
C LEU A 81 -13.39 0.11 14.08
N ALA A 82 -13.40 -0.25 15.36
CA ALA A 82 -12.19 -0.29 16.18
C ALA A 82 -11.28 -1.45 15.74
N ASP A 83 -11.88 -2.61 15.47
CA ASP A 83 -11.17 -3.78 14.93
C ASP A 83 -10.59 -3.49 13.53
N ILE A 84 -11.35 -2.85 12.64
CA ILE A 84 -10.84 -2.39 11.33
C ILE A 84 -9.64 -1.45 11.51
N GLY A 85 -9.76 -0.45 12.38
CA GLY A 85 -8.68 0.50 12.65
C GLY A 85 -7.42 -0.18 13.19
N GLN A 86 -7.58 -1.13 14.12
CA GLN A 86 -6.47 -1.90 14.67
C GLN A 86 -5.78 -2.74 13.60
N LYS A 87 -6.55 -3.47 12.77
CA LYS A 87 -6.02 -4.29 11.67
C LYS A 87 -5.28 -3.43 10.65
N LEU A 88 -5.84 -2.28 10.29
CA LEU A 88 -5.21 -1.34 9.36
C LEU A 88 -3.88 -0.82 9.91
N MET A 89 -3.84 -0.39 11.17
CA MET A 89 -2.62 0.05 11.84
C MET A 89 -1.55 -1.05 11.87
N LEU A 90 -1.94 -2.27 12.25
CA LEU A 90 -1.02 -3.42 12.27
C LEU A 90 -0.47 -3.76 10.88
N SER A 91 -1.29 -3.60 9.84
CA SER A 91 -0.84 -3.75 8.44
C SER A 91 0.25 -2.74 8.10
N PHE A 92 0.09 -1.45 8.44
CA PHE A 92 1.13 -0.43 8.19
C PHE A 92 2.41 -0.69 8.98
N ILE A 93 2.30 -1.07 10.25
CA ILE A 93 3.47 -1.41 11.06
C ILE A 93 4.22 -2.58 10.42
N LYS A 94 3.50 -3.62 9.98
CA LYS A 94 4.10 -4.76 9.28
C LYS A 94 4.82 -4.31 8.00
N GLN A 95 4.16 -3.54 7.15
CA GLN A 95 4.72 -3.04 5.89
C GLN A 95 6.07 -2.33 6.10
N VAL A 96 6.13 -1.39 7.04
CA VAL A 96 7.34 -0.59 7.29
C VAL A 96 8.44 -1.41 7.98
N PHE A 97 8.11 -2.07 9.10
CA PHE A 97 9.13 -2.63 9.99
C PHE A 97 9.47 -4.08 9.69
N LYS A 98 8.52 -4.84 9.13
CA LYS A 98 8.69 -6.27 8.81
C LYS A 98 8.98 -6.51 7.34
N ASP A 99 8.23 -5.90 6.44
CA ASP A 99 8.38 -6.18 5.01
C ASP A 99 9.45 -5.27 4.39
N GLY A 100 9.50 -4.01 4.84
CA GLY A 100 10.27 -2.97 4.17
C GLY A 100 9.61 -2.51 2.86
N PHE A 101 8.42 -3.00 2.54
CA PHE A 101 7.64 -2.64 1.38
C PHE A 101 6.31 -2.06 1.86
N PHE A 102 6.08 -0.79 1.58
CA PHE A 102 5.01 -0.03 2.22
C PHE A 102 4.22 0.83 1.26
N HIS A 103 2.95 0.99 1.59
CA HIS A 103 2.03 1.84 0.88
C HIS A 103 2.24 3.31 1.26
N GLY A 104 2.59 4.14 0.28
CA GLY A 104 2.98 5.53 0.48
C GLY A 104 1.79 6.49 0.62
N ASP A 105 0.64 6.18 0.02
CA ASP A 105 -0.59 6.98 0.18
C ASP A 105 -1.87 6.14 0.32
N PRO A 106 -2.10 5.49 1.48
CA PRO A 106 -3.28 4.66 1.70
C PRO A 106 -4.52 5.53 2.00
N HIS A 107 -4.87 6.41 1.07
CA HIS A 107 -6.03 7.28 1.20
C HIS A 107 -7.30 6.43 1.42
N PRO A 108 -8.24 6.82 2.29
CA PRO A 108 -9.44 6.03 2.56
C PRO A 108 -10.31 5.73 1.34
N GLY A 109 -10.14 6.47 0.25
CA GLY A 109 -10.78 6.19 -1.05
C GLY A 109 -10.30 4.91 -1.72
N ASN A 110 -9.09 4.45 -1.40
CA ASN A 110 -8.41 3.29 -1.99
C ASN A 110 -8.51 2.03 -1.10
N LEU A 111 -9.32 2.11 -0.04
CA LEU A 111 -9.50 1.05 0.95
C LEU A 111 -10.96 0.61 1.01
N PHE A 112 -11.18 -0.69 0.82
CA PHE A 112 -12.51 -1.29 0.80
C PHE A 112 -12.60 -2.42 1.83
N ILE A 113 -13.76 -2.53 2.47
CA ILE A 113 -14.09 -3.66 3.33
C ILE A 113 -14.99 -4.61 2.55
N TYR A 114 -14.53 -5.84 2.38
CA TYR A 114 -15.29 -6.89 1.71
C TYR A 114 -14.96 -8.25 2.33
N GLU A 115 -15.98 -9.04 2.66
CA GLU A 115 -15.84 -10.39 3.25
C GLU A 115 -14.88 -10.46 4.46
N GLY A 116 -14.86 -9.40 5.28
CA GLY A 116 -14.02 -9.34 6.50
C GLY A 116 -12.56 -8.98 6.25
N LYS A 117 -12.19 -8.61 5.02
CA LYS A 117 -10.86 -8.15 4.63
C LYS A 117 -10.83 -6.66 4.32
N ILE A 118 -9.67 -6.05 4.53
CA ILE A 118 -9.31 -4.72 4.05
C ILE A 118 -8.61 -4.89 2.72
N TYR A 119 -9.28 -4.52 1.64
CA TYR A 119 -8.74 -4.48 0.30
C TYR A 119 -8.07 -3.14 0.03
N PHE A 120 -6.82 -3.20 -0.41
CA PHE A 120 -6.08 -2.08 -1.00
C PHE A 120 -6.24 -2.19 -2.52
N ILE A 121 -6.65 -1.11 -3.19
CA ILE A 121 -6.99 -1.14 -4.63
C ILE A 121 -6.16 -0.17 -5.50
N ASP A 122 -5.26 0.59 -4.90
CA ASP A 122 -4.39 1.54 -5.59
C ASP A 122 -2.99 1.30 -5.05
N PHE A 123 -2.02 1.10 -5.93
CA PHE A 123 -0.62 0.86 -5.58
C PHE A 123 0.30 1.79 -6.36
N GLY A 124 -0.23 2.93 -6.83
CA GLY A 124 0.54 3.91 -7.59
C GLY A 124 1.68 4.54 -6.79
N ILE A 125 1.55 4.56 -5.45
CA ILE A 125 2.57 5.09 -4.54
C ILE A 125 3.00 4.01 -3.56
N MET A 126 4.06 3.30 -3.94
CA MET A 126 4.72 2.28 -3.11
C MET A 126 6.17 2.66 -2.84
N GLY A 127 6.65 2.33 -1.65
CA GLY A 127 8.03 2.56 -1.23
C GLY A 127 8.71 1.28 -0.76
N GLU A 128 10.02 1.25 -0.95
CA GLU A 128 10.87 0.17 -0.46
C GLU A 128 11.96 0.74 0.44
N LEU A 129 12.19 0.09 1.59
CA LEU A 129 13.25 0.41 2.53
C LEU A 129 14.36 -0.61 2.41
N GLU A 130 15.59 -0.11 2.16
CA GLU A 130 16.76 -0.95 2.21
C GLU A 130 16.90 -1.63 3.58
N THR A 131 17.29 -2.90 3.57
CA THR A 131 17.39 -3.73 4.78
C THR A 131 18.22 -3.09 5.88
N GLY A 132 19.34 -2.43 5.52
CA GLY A 132 20.19 -1.72 6.49
C GLY A 132 19.46 -0.60 7.22
N PHE A 133 18.74 0.24 6.47
CA PHE A 133 17.95 1.34 7.02
C PHE A 133 16.79 0.82 7.87
N ARG A 134 16.09 -0.22 7.41
CA ARG A 134 15.02 -0.87 8.17
C ARG A 134 15.49 -1.45 9.51
N MET A 135 16.67 -2.09 9.53
CA MET A 135 17.27 -2.57 10.77
C MET A 135 17.59 -1.41 11.71
N SER A 136 18.17 -0.32 11.22
CA SER A 136 18.43 0.87 12.04
C SER A 136 17.15 1.50 12.61
N LEU A 137 16.05 1.51 11.84
CA LEU A 137 14.75 1.97 12.35
C LEU A 137 14.21 1.06 13.46
N ASN A 138 14.32 -0.25 13.29
CA ASN A 138 13.91 -1.23 14.30
C ASN A 138 14.74 -1.11 15.58
N ASP A 139 16.06 -0.93 15.45
CA ASP A 139 16.96 -0.71 16.58
C ASP A 139 16.57 0.57 17.35
N MET A 140 16.29 1.66 16.62
CA MET A 140 15.86 2.91 17.22
C MET A 140 14.53 2.75 17.99
N LEU A 141 13.55 2.05 17.43
CA LEU A 141 12.29 1.76 18.13
C LEU A 141 12.50 0.93 19.39
N SER A 142 13.34 -0.10 19.31
CA SER A 142 13.64 -0.96 20.47
C SER A 142 14.32 -0.20 21.61
N SER A 143 15.00 0.91 21.33
CA SER A 143 15.65 1.74 22.35
C SER A 143 14.67 2.56 23.21
N PHE A 144 13.41 2.71 22.78
CA PHE A 144 12.37 3.43 23.51
C PHE A 144 11.49 2.52 24.38
N THR A 145 11.67 1.20 24.31
CA THR A 145 10.91 0.19 25.07
C THR A 145 11.81 -0.56 26.04
#